data_AF-A0A7W7FWK6-F1
#
_entry.id   AF-A0A7W7FWK6-F1
#
_cell.length_a   1.000
_cell.length_b   1.000
_cell.length_c   1.000
_cell.angle_alpha   90.00
_cell.angle_beta   90.00
_cell.angle_gamma   90.00
#
_symmetry.space_group_name_H-M   'P 1'
#
loop_
_entity.id
_entity.type
_entity.pdbx_description
1 polymer ?
#
loop_
_entity_poly.entity_id
_entity_poly.type
_entity_poly.pdbx_seq_one_letter_code
_entity_poly.pdbx_strand_id
1 'polypeptide(L)'
;MPEHEDQQRARELKAFTQVYLAAEAEGRPVAEVTHEGWRPGARCGSRGTDGVLLAGHESGWTGMAVFRRDRETPQHNLFSTGWNPDFTHRPYTVEWTHPGFAGILAPDAARLELITPDGTVLPAQIAAGSYAVSVALDLPSERGLAELRAAGPVTIDQELDAVWASSREATDQLRDYTARVYDTTGRLLYDGPAL
;
A
#
# COMPACT_ATOMS: atom_id res chain seq x y z
N MET A 1 -28.61 -7.28 -0.74
CA MET A 1 -28.46 -5.83 -0.46
C MET A 1 -27.02 -5.37 -0.13
N PRO A 2 -26.04 -6.23 0.26
CA PRO A 2 -24.63 -5.83 0.38
C PRO A 2 -23.97 -5.50 -0.98
N GLU A 3 -24.28 -6.30 -2.01
CA GLU A 3 -23.61 -6.22 -3.33
C GLU A 3 -23.75 -4.85 -4.03
N HIS A 4 -24.88 -4.15 -3.86
CA HIS A 4 -25.07 -2.83 -4.45
C HIS A 4 -24.21 -1.75 -3.78
N GLU A 5 -23.98 -1.87 -2.47
CA GLU A 5 -23.14 -0.94 -1.72
C GLU A 5 -21.67 -1.15 -2.08
N ASP A 6 -21.20 -2.40 -2.14
CA ASP A 6 -19.83 -2.74 -2.55
C ASP A 6 -19.51 -2.22 -3.95
N GLN A 7 -20.42 -2.43 -4.91
CA GLN A 7 -20.27 -1.93 -6.28
C GLN A 7 -20.25 -0.40 -6.33
N GLN A 8 -21.06 0.26 -5.52
CA GLN A 8 -21.04 1.71 -5.42
C GLN A 8 -19.71 2.22 -4.87
N ARG A 9 -19.24 1.65 -3.74
CA ARG A 9 -17.96 2.02 -3.13
C ARG A 9 -16.78 1.78 -4.07
N ALA A 10 -16.82 0.73 -4.88
CA ALA A 10 -15.78 0.45 -5.86
C ALA A 10 -15.73 1.52 -6.96
N ARG A 11 -16.89 1.97 -7.45
CA ARG A 11 -16.97 3.06 -8.42
C ARG A 11 -16.46 4.38 -7.85
N GLU A 12 -16.84 4.70 -6.62
CA GLU A 12 -16.40 5.91 -5.93
C GLU A 12 -14.89 5.91 -5.67
N LEU A 13 -14.32 4.79 -5.20
CA LEU A 13 -12.87 4.65 -5.00
C LEU A 13 -12.10 4.81 -6.32
N LYS A 14 -12.62 4.25 -7.41
CA LYS A 14 -12.03 4.42 -8.75
C LYS A 14 -12.05 5.89 -9.18
N ALA A 15 -13.19 6.57 -9.03
CA ALA A 15 -13.32 7.99 -9.36
C ALA A 15 -12.42 8.87 -8.50
N PHE A 16 -12.35 8.61 -7.19
CA PHE A 16 -11.41 9.25 -6.28
C PHE A 16 -9.96 9.07 -6.74
N THR A 17 -9.57 7.86 -7.12
CA THR A 17 -8.20 7.59 -7.60
C THR A 17 -7.87 8.42 -8.84
N GLN A 18 -8.83 8.61 -9.76
CA GLN A 18 -8.63 9.45 -10.95
C GLN A 18 -8.44 10.92 -10.58
N VAL A 19 -9.26 11.46 -9.67
CA VAL A 19 -9.12 12.84 -9.17
C VAL A 19 -7.77 13.03 -8.45
N TYR A 20 -7.37 12.06 -7.63
CA TYR A 20 -6.07 12.05 -6.96
C TYR A 20 -4.93 12.10 -7.97
N LEU A 21 -4.96 11.24 -8.99
CA LEU A 21 -3.91 11.20 -10.02
C LEU A 21 -3.86 12.48 -10.85
N ALA A 22 -5.01 13.10 -11.13
CA ALA A 22 -5.05 14.39 -11.81
C ALA A 22 -4.43 15.50 -10.95
N ALA A 23 -4.76 15.56 -9.66
CA ALA A 23 -4.15 16.50 -8.72
C ALA A 23 -2.63 16.27 -8.59
N GLU A 24 -2.20 15.01 -8.48
CA GLU A 24 -0.79 14.63 -8.51
C GLU A 24 -0.12 15.10 -9.80
N ALA A 25 -0.78 14.89 -10.95
CA ALA A 25 -0.28 15.29 -12.27
C ALA A 25 -0.06 16.81 -12.39
N GLU A 26 -0.97 17.58 -11.81
CA GLU A 26 -0.96 19.04 -11.81
C GLU A 26 -0.07 19.63 -10.70
N GLY A 27 0.51 18.80 -9.83
CA GLY A 27 1.32 19.25 -8.69
C GLY A 27 0.51 19.90 -7.57
N ARG A 28 -0.80 19.62 -7.51
CA ARG A 28 -1.68 20.11 -6.43
C ARG A 28 -1.44 19.31 -5.14
N PRO A 29 -1.74 19.89 -3.96
CA PRO A 29 -1.63 19.20 -2.67
C PRO A 29 -2.55 17.97 -2.62
N VAL A 30 -2.00 16.78 -2.88
CA VAL A 30 -2.79 15.55 -2.96
C VAL A 30 -3.46 15.19 -1.65
N ALA A 31 -2.89 15.58 -0.50
CA ALA A 31 -3.43 15.32 0.84
C ALA A 31 -4.81 15.96 1.08
N GLU A 32 -5.16 17.00 0.33
CA GLU A 32 -6.44 17.72 0.45
C GLU A 32 -7.51 17.18 -0.52
N VAL A 33 -7.15 16.24 -1.41
CA VAL A 33 -8.09 15.67 -2.36
C VAL A 33 -9.15 14.89 -1.62
N THR A 34 -10.41 15.26 -1.85
CA THR A 34 -11.57 14.49 -1.39
C THR A 34 -12.50 14.25 -2.58
N HIS A 35 -13.14 13.10 -2.62
CA HIS A 35 -14.13 12.78 -3.65
C HIS A 35 -15.08 11.70 -3.13
N GLU A 36 -16.39 12.00 -3.10
CA GLU A 36 -17.41 11.05 -2.64
C GLU A 36 -17.05 10.40 -1.28
N GLY A 37 -16.67 11.23 -0.31
CA GLY A 37 -16.28 10.78 1.04
C GLY A 37 -14.91 10.11 1.16
N TRP A 38 -14.22 9.80 0.05
CA TRP A 38 -12.87 9.24 0.06
C TRP A 38 -11.80 10.31 0.30
N ARG A 39 -10.76 9.93 1.05
CA ARG A 39 -9.58 10.73 1.39
C ARG A 39 -8.31 9.91 1.25
N PRO A 40 -7.19 10.53 0.86
CA PRO A 40 -5.93 9.83 0.69
C PRO A 40 -5.32 9.45 2.04
N GLY A 41 -4.83 8.23 2.10
CA GLY A 41 -3.86 7.77 3.08
C GLY A 41 -2.44 7.89 2.55
N ALA A 42 -1.55 7.09 3.12
CA ALA A 42 -0.16 7.01 2.73
C ALA A 42 -0.01 6.37 1.35
N ARG A 43 1.05 6.76 0.65
CA ARG A 43 1.42 6.24 -0.66
C ARG A 43 2.86 5.75 -0.63
N CYS A 44 3.14 4.60 -1.23
CA CYS A 44 4.49 4.22 -1.62
C CYS A 44 4.61 4.19 -3.14
N GLY A 45 5.85 4.18 -3.62
CA GLY A 45 6.16 4.39 -5.03
C GLY A 45 6.25 5.86 -5.40
N SER A 46 7.08 6.16 -6.41
CA SER A 46 7.15 7.50 -7.00
C SER A 46 5.98 7.76 -7.96
N ARG A 47 5.80 9.03 -8.34
CA ARG A 47 4.77 9.44 -9.30
C ARG A 47 4.91 8.66 -10.62
N GLY A 48 3.84 8.00 -11.05
CA GLY A 48 3.82 7.22 -12.29
C GLY A 48 4.64 5.92 -12.28
N THR A 49 5.04 5.43 -11.10
CA THR A 49 5.70 4.12 -10.95
C THR A 49 4.82 3.14 -10.19
N ASP A 50 5.30 1.91 -10.07
CA ASP A 50 4.69 0.91 -9.19
C ASP A 50 4.56 1.48 -7.77
N GLY A 51 3.42 1.22 -7.14
CA GLY A 51 3.11 1.79 -5.84
C GLY A 51 1.76 1.34 -5.31
N VAL A 52 1.46 1.72 -4.08
CA VAL A 52 0.12 1.60 -3.50
C VAL A 52 -0.27 2.90 -2.84
N LEU A 53 -1.52 3.33 -3.04
CA LEU A 53 -2.17 4.40 -2.29
C LEU A 53 -3.22 3.77 -1.40
N LEU A 54 -3.11 3.97 -0.09
CA LEU A 54 -4.19 3.67 0.85
C LEU A 54 -5.21 4.82 0.82
N ALA A 55 -6.48 4.51 1.08
CA ALA A 55 -7.55 5.49 1.13
C ALA A 55 -8.56 5.11 2.23
N GLY A 56 -9.08 6.14 2.89
CA GLY A 56 -10.17 6.02 3.88
C GLY A 56 -11.41 6.74 3.39
N HIS A 57 -12.57 6.24 3.77
CA HIS A 57 -13.87 6.82 3.46
C HIS A 57 -14.59 7.22 4.75
N GLU A 58 -15.39 8.29 4.71
CA GLU A 58 -16.08 8.85 5.89
C GLU A 58 -17.07 7.88 6.55
N SER A 59 -17.57 6.88 5.82
CA SER A 59 -18.41 5.80 6.39
C SER A 59 -17.62 4.69 7.09
N GLY A 60 -16.30 4.81 7.21
CA GLY A 60 -15.41 3.79 7.81
C GLY A 60 -14.88 2.76 6.83
N TRP A 61 -15.31 2.81 5.56
CA TRP A 61 -14.71 1.98 4.51
C TRP A 61 -13.27 2.37 4.27
N THR A 62 -12.46 1.40 3.89
CA THR A 62 -11.10 1.65 3.43
C THR A 62 -10.86 0.94 2.12
N GLY A 63 -9.83 1.39 1.41
CA GLY A 63 -9.45 0.79 0.15
C GLY A 63 -8.00 1.07 -0.18
N MET A 64 -7.54 0.40 -1.22
CA MET A 64 -6.23 0.65 -1.81
C MET A 64 -6.34 0.74 -3.32
N ALA A 65 -5.51 1.59 -3.91
CA ALA A 65 -5.23 1.60 -5.34
C ALA A 65 -3.79 1.12 -5.56
N VAL A 66 -3.62 -0.01 -6.24
CA VAL A 66 -2.31 -0.56 -6.63
C VAL A 66 -1.98 -0.08 -8.03
N PHE A 67 -0.90 0.69 -8.13
CA PHE A 67 -0.36 1.18 -9.39
C PHE A 67 0.69 0.21 -9.88
N ARG A 68 0.59 -0.17 -11.16
CA ARG A 68 1.63 -0.93 -11.84
C ARG A 68 1.93 -0.28 -13.18
N ARG A 69 3.21 -0.17 -13.53
CA ARG A 69 3.69 0.48 -14.77
C ARG A 69 3.24 -0.25 -16.03
N ASP A 70 3.01 -1.56 -15.93
CA ASP A 70 2.52 -2.41 -17.01
C ASP A 70 0.99 -2.32 -17.21
N ARG A 71 0.28 -1.52 -16.41
CA ARG A 71 -1.17 -1.37 -16.49
C ARG A 71 -1.60 0.08 -16.63
N GLU A 72 -2.53 0.31 -17.56
CA GLU A 72 -3.13 1.63 -17.77
C GLU A 72 -4.05 2.04 -16.62
N THR A 73 -4.70 1.08 -15.97
CA THR A 73 -5.63 1.35 -14.86
C THR A 73 -5.14 0.72 -13.55
N PRO A 74 -5.19 1.46 -12.42
CA PRO A 74 -4.89 0.90 -11.11
C PRO A 74 -5.86 -0.23 -10.75
N GLN A 75 -5.37 -1.21 -9.99
CA GLN A 75 -6.25 -2.20 -9.35
C GLN A 75 -6.76 -1.65 -8.02
N HIS A 76 -8.00 -1.97 -7.67
CA HIS A 76 -8.64 -1.49 -6.45
C HIS A 76 -9.07 -2.64 -5.56
N ASN A 77 -8.71 -2.59 -4.29
CA ASN A 77 -9.24 -3.49 -3.26
C ASN A 77 -10.02 -2.66 -2.23
N LEU A 78 -11.13 -3.22 -1.73
CA LEU A 78 -12.02 -2.60 -0.75
C LEU A 78 -12.13 -3.44 0.50
N PHE A 79 -12.29 -2.77 1.64
CA PHE A 79 -12.45 -3.39 2.95
C PHE A 79 -13.63 -2.73 3.67
N SER A 80 -14.73 -3.48 3.78
CA SER A 80 -16.06 -2.98 4.17
C SER A 80 -16.23 -2.69 5.66
N THR A 81 -15.48 -3.34 6.54
CA THR A 81 -15.43 -3.05 7.97
C THR A 81 -14.33 -2.05 8.33
N GLY A 82 -13.75 -1.39 7.33
CA GLY A 82 -12.44 -0.78 7.46
C GLY A 82 -11.36 -1.83 7.71
N TRP A 83 -10.13 -1.37 7.91
CA TRP A 83 -9.11 -2.17 8.56
C TRP A 83 -9.58 -2.36 10.01
N ASN A 84 -9.74 -3.59 10.49
CA ASN A 84 -10.04 -3.87 11.90
C ASN A 84 -8.73 -4.31 12.59
N PRO A 85 -7.81 -3.37 12.85
CA PRO A 85 -6.46 -3.72 13.25
C PRO A 85 -6.41 -4.26 14.67
N ASP A 86 -5.65 -5.33 14.86
CA ASP A 86 -5.20 -5.76 16.18
C ASP A 86 -3.81 -5.20 16.45
N PHE A 87 -3.74 -4.22 17.35
CA PHE A 87 -2.48 -3.58 17.76
C PHE A 87 -1.85 -4.20 19.01
N THR A 88 -2.34 -5.37 19.46
CA THR A 88 -1.87 -5.99 20.71
C THR A 88 -0.40 -6.38 20.66
N HIS A 89 0.11 -6.73 19.48
CA HIS A 89 1.50 -7.15 19.29
C HIS A 89 2.40 -6.05 18.73
N ARG A 90 1.84 -5.16 17.92
CA ARG A 90 2.55 -4.09 17.22
C ARG A 90 1.66 -2.87 17.13
N PRO A 91 2.19 -1.65 17.27
CA PRO A 91 1.42 -0.41 17.11
C PRO A 91 1.15 -0.08 15.63
N TYR A 92 1.00 -1.10 14.79
CA TYR A 92 0.65 -1.03 13.37
C TYR A 92 0.19 -2.40 12.84
N THR A 93 -0.53 -2.40 11.71
CA THR A 93 -0.85 -3.61 10.92
C THR A 93 -0.20 -3.56 9.55
N VAL A 94 0.04 -4.72 8.96
CA VAL A 94 0.59 -4.86 7.60
C VAL A 94 -0.54 -5.33 6.69
N GLU A 95 -0.92 -4.48 5.75
CA GLU A 95 -2.04 -4.73 4.85
C GLU A 95 -1.57 -5.05 3.43
N TRP A 96 -0.35 -4.63 3.10
CA TRP A 96 0.23 -4.81 1.79
C TRP A 96 1.76 -4.88 1.88
N THR A 97 2.37 -5.83 1.18
CA THR A 97 3.82 -6.09 1.21
C THR A 97 4.50 -5.89 -0.16
N HIS A 98 3.74 -5.67 -1.23
CA HIS A 98 4.32 -5.54 -2.58
C HIS A 98 3.40 -4.75 -3.53
N PRO A 99 3.81 -3.58 -4.08
CA PRO A 99 5.20 -3.15 -4.32
C PRO A 99 5.85 -2.29 -3.21
N GLY A 100 5.35 -2.37 -1.98
CA GLY A 100 5.95 -1.72 -0.83
C GLY A 100 5.35 -2.22 0.47
N PHE A 101 5.78 -1.66 1.59
CA PHE A 101 5.32 -2.06 2.92
C PHE A 101 4.33 -1.02 3.46
N ALA A 102 3.05 -1.37 3.51
CA ALA A 102 1.98 -0.44 3.84
C ALA A 102 0.92 -1.04 4.76
N GLY A 103 0.28 -0.18 5.52
CA GLY A 103 -0.80 -0.55 6.42
C GLY A 103 -1.26 0.58 7.31
N ILE A 104 -1.75 0.25 8.50
CA ILE A 104 -2.41 1.19 9.42
C ILE A 104 -1.60 1.31 10.70
N LEU A 105 -1.53 2.53 11.25
CA LEU A 105 -0.89 2.83 12.52
C LEU A 105 -1.90 2.79 13.66
N ALA A 106 -1.44 2.41 14.85
CA ALA A 106 -2.17 2.64 16.07
C ALA A 106 -2.38 4.16 16.30
N PRO A 107 -3.46 4.58 16.99
CA PRO A 107 -3.75 6.00 17.18
C PRO A 107 -2.65 6.81 17.88
N ASP A 108 -1.81 6.17 18.69
CA ASP A 108 -0.69 6.79 19.40
C ASP A 108 0.63 6.76 18.60
N ALA A 109 0.70 6.00 17.51
CA ALA A 109 1.85 5.93 16.63
C ALA A 109 1.84 7.08 15.62
N ALA A 110 2.95 7.83 15.57
CA ALA A 110 3.10 9.02 14.74
C ALA A 110 4.25 8.91 13.72
N ARG A 111 5.18 7.98 13.93
CA ARG A 111 6.32 7.74 13.04
C ARG A 111 6.61 6.25 12.94
N LEU A 112 6.86 5.78 11.72
CA LEU A 112 7.34 4.43 11.43
C LEU A 112 8.61 4.52 10.59
N GLU A 113 9.61 3.77 11.00
CA GLU A 113 10.86 3.56 10.29
C GLU A 113 10.97 2.06 10.00
N LEU A 114 11.22 1.71 8.74
CA LEU A 114 11.53 0.36 8.35
C LEU A 114 13.05 0.25 8.15
N ILE A 115 13.67 -0.75 8.75
CA ILE A 115 15.11 -0.93 8.79
C ILE A 115 15.44 -2.20 8.00
N THR A 116 16.24 -2.04 6.96
CA THR A 116 16.73 -3.13 6.13
C THR A 116 17.76 -4.01 6.88
N PRO A 117 18.07 -5.22 6.38
CA PRO A 117 19.10 -6.08 6.97
C PRO A 117 20.50 -5.44 7.03
N ASP A 118 20.81 -4.51 6.12
CA ASP A 118 22.07 -3.76 6.11
C ASP A 118 22.08 -2.53 7.03
N GLY A 119 20.98 -2.28 7.76
CA GLY A 119 20.82 -1.17 8.71
C GLY A 119 20.35 0.14 8.09
N THR A 120 20.06 0.19 6.79
CA THR A 120 19.46 1.36 6.14
C THR A 120 18.07 1.64 6.72
N VAL A 121 17.85 2.90 7.11
CA VAL A 121 16.57 3.37 7.64
C VAL A 121 15.72 3.98 6.53
N LEU A 122 14.58 3.36 6.25
CA LEU A 122 13.58 3.81 5.29
C LEU A 122 12.40 4.45 6.06
N PRO A 123 12.21 5.78 6.00
CA PRO A 123 11.10 6.43 6.67
C PRO A 123 9.78 6.13 5.95
N ALA A 124 8.72 5.89 6.72
CA ALA A 124 7.38 5.78 6.17
C ALA A 124 6.81 7.15 5.80
N GLN A 125 6.11 7.21 4.67
CA GLN A 125 5.09 8.24 4.47
C GLN A 125 3.90 7.90 5.37
N ILE A 126 3.39 8.89 6.10
CA ILE A 126 2.24 8.73 6.98
C ILE A 126 1.18 9.76 6.58
N ALA A 127 -0.06 9.30 6.43
CA ALA A 127 -1.21 10.16 6.19
C ALA A 127 -2.50 9.48 6.64
N ALA A 128 -3.39 10.24 7.27
CA ALA A 128 -4.71 9.79 7.71
C ALA A 128 -4.70 8.45 8.49
N GLY A 129 -3.74 8.28 9.42
CA GLY A 129 -3.61 7.08 10.25
C GLY A 129 -3.04 5.85 9.52
N SER A 130 -2.66 5.99 8.26
CA SER A 130 -2.00 4.94 7.48
C SER A 130 -0.54 5.26 7.23
N TYR A 131 0.25 4.23 6.93
CA TYR A 131 1.66 4.35 6.58
C TYR A 131 1.97 3.58 5.29
N ALA A 132 3.02 4.02 4.59
CA ALA A 132 3.55 3.33 3.43
C ALA A 132 5.05 3.60 3.30
N VAL A 133 5.82 2.55 3.05
CA VAL A 133 7.27 2.58 2.83
C VAL A 133 7.55 2.03 1.44
N SER A 134 8.28 2.81 0.64
CA SER A 134 8.81 2.32 -0.64
C SER A 134 10.01 1.42 -0.37
N VAL A 135 9.90 0.14 -0.74
CA VAL A 135 10.96 -0.86 -0.55
C VAL A 135 11.37 -1.39 -1.91
N ALA A 136 12.66 -1.34 -2.22
CA ALA A 136 13.22 -1.97 -3.40
C ALA A 136 13.50 -3.44 -3.09
N LEU A 137 12.52 -4.31 -3.36
CA LEU A 137 12.64 -5.76 -3.21
C LEU A 137 13.13 -6.38 -4.51
N ASP A 138 13.98 -7.40 -4.43
CA ASP A 138 14.33 -8.19 -5.61
C ASP A 138 13.28 -9.28 -5.81
N LEU A 139 12.48 -9.18 -6.88
CA LEU A 139 11.37 -10.10 -7.14
C LEU A 139 11.63 -10.84 -8.46
N PRO A 140 12.38 -11.95 -8.42
CA PRO A 140 12.67 -12.78 -9.59
C PRO A 140 11.42 -13.15 -10.39
N SER A 141 10.29 -13.40 -9.70
CA SER A 141 9.03 -13.74 -10.37
C SER A 141 8.45 -12.59 -11.20
N GLU A 142 8.59 -11.34 -10.75
CA GLU A 142 8.21 -10.18 -11.57
C GLU A 142 9.13 -10.00 -12.78
N ARG A 143 10.43 -10.20 -12.58
CA ARG A 143 11.42 -10.14 -13.67
C ARG A 143 11.14 -11.20 -14.72
N GLY A 144 10.89 -12.45 -14.30
CA GLY A 144 10.53 -13.54 -15.19
C GLY A 144 9.23 -13.29 -15.95
N LEU A 145 8.21 -12.71 -15.30
CA LEU A 145 6.98 -12.32 -15.97
C LEU A 145 7.22 -11.22 -17.02
N ALA A 146 8.05 -10.23 -16.71
CA ALA A 146 8.41 -9.18 -17.67
C ALA A 146 9.16 -9.76 -18.89
N GLU A 147 10.07 -10.71 -18.68
CA GLU A 147 10.77 -11.43 -19.75
C GLU A 147 9.80 -12.26 -20.62
N LEU A 148 8.84 -12.97 -20.01
CA LEU A 148 7.82 -13.72 -20.74
C LEU A 148 6.96 -12.79 -21.62
N ARG A 149 6.53 -11.65 -21.09
CA ARG A 149 5.76 -10.65 -21.85
C ARG A 149 6.54 -10.05 -23.01
N ALA A 150 7.85 -9.85 -22.84
CA ALA A 150 8.72 -9.40 -23.91
C ALA A 150 8.88 -10.45 -25.02
N ALA A 151 8.77 -11.74 -24.68
CA ALA A 151 8.88 -12.86 -25.63
C ALA A 151 7.58 -13.17 -26.39
N GLY A 152 6.41 -12.78 -25.85
CA GLY A 152 5.13 -13.00 -26.51
C GLY A 152 3.93 -12.93 -25.56
N PRO A 153 2.74 -13.34 -26.03
CA PRO A 153 1.54 -13.39 -25.20
C PRO A 153 1.74 -14.31 -23.99
N VAL A 154 1.38 -13.81 -22.82
CA VAL A 154 1.42 -14.56 -21.56
C VAL A 154 0.00 -15.03 -21.20
N THR A 155 -0.10 -16.24 -20.69
CA THR A 155 -1.37 -16.81 -20.23
C THR A 155 -1.77 -16.25 -18.86
N ILE A 156 -3.07 -16.26 -18.56
CA ILE A 156 -3.58 -15.83 -17.24
C ILE A 156 -2.94 -16.65 -16.11
N ASP A 157 -2.74 -17.95 -16.31
CA ASP A 157 -2.13 -18.82 -15.30
C ASP A 157 -0.69 -18.39 -14.98
N GLN A 158 0.11 -18.08 -16.01
CA GLN A 158 1.47 -17.56 -15.81
C GLN A 158 1.48 -16.20 -15.10
N GLU A 159 0.51 -15.33 -15.38
CA GLU A 159 0.39 -14.06 -14.66
C GLU A 159 0.03 -14.27 -13.18
N LEU A 160 -0.92 -15.17 -12.90
CA LEU A 160 -1.34 -15.48 -11.53
C LEU A 160 -0.21 -16.13 -10.74
N ASP A 161 0.49 -17.10 -11.34
CA ASP A 161 1.64 -17.77 -10.71
C ASP A 161 2.72 -16.76 -10.32
N ALA A 162 3.06 -15.84 -11.21
CA ALA A 162 4.04 -14.79 -10.96
C ALA A 162 3.59 -13.82 -9.85
N VAL A 163 2.31 -13.43 -9.82
CA VAL A 163 1.76 -12.57 -8.76
C VAL A 163 1.81 -13.25 -7.40
N TRP A 164 1.43 -14.53 -7.32
CA TRP A 164 1.49 -15.26 -6.06
C TRP A 164 2.92 -15.52 -5.60
N ALA A 165 3.83 -15.76 -6.55
CA ALA A 165 5.25 -15.95 -6.25
C ALA A 165 5.89 -14.63 -5.78
N SER A 166 5.63 -13.50 -6.44
CA SER A 166 6.17 -12.19 -6.02
C SER A 166 5.66 -11.78 -4.64
N SER A 167 4.40 -12.07 -4.32
CA SER A 167 3.85 -11.82 -2.98
C SER A 167 4.56 -12.63 -1.89
N ARG A 168 4.90 -13.91 -2.16
CA ARG A 168 5.69 -14.75 -1.24
C ARG A 168 7.13 -14.25 -1.11
N GLU A 169 7.80 -13.99 -2.24
CA GLU A 169 9.17 -13.46 -2.28
C GLU A 169 9.30 -12.15 -1.49
N ALA A 170 8.33 -11.25 -1.64
CA ALA A 170 8.29 -10.00 -0.91
C ALA A 170 8.10 -10.21 0.59
N THR A 171 7.18 -11.09 0.97
CA THR A 171 6.93 -11.44 2.38
C THR A 171 8.17 -12.07 3.01
N ASP A 172 8.83 -12.99 2.31
CA ASP A 172 10.01 -13.67 2.83
C ASP A 172 11.18 -12.70 3.03
N GLN A 173 11.43 -11.79 2.08
CA GLN A 173 12.47 -10.76 2.24
C GLN A 173 12.16 -9.80 3.39
N LEU A 174 10.90 -9.37 3.55
CA LEU A 174 10.49 -8.46 4.61
C LEU A 174 10.56 -9.08 6.02
N ARG A 175 10.68 -10.41 6.17
CA ARG A 175 10.89 -11.05 7.47
C ARG A 175 12.20 -10.65 8.14
N ASP A 176 13.21 -10.33 7.34
CA ASP A 176 14.54 -9.93 7.83
C ASP A 176 14.61 -8.43 8.17
N TYR A 177 13.53 -7.69 7.95
CA TYR A 177 13.44 -6.26 8.25
C TYR A 177 12.97 -6.03 9.68
N THR A 178 13.41 -4.92 10.25
CA THR A 178 12.98 -4.43 11.57
C THR A 178 12.10 -3.20 11.38
N ALA A 179 11.05 -3.05 12.18
CA ALA A 179 10.28 -1.82 12.27
C ALA A 179 10.54 -1.12 13.60
N ARG A 180 10.69 0.21 13.54
CA ARG A 180 10.65 1.09 14.71
C ARG A 180 9.46 2.01 14.62
N VAL A 181 8.70 2.11 15.70
CA VAL A 181 7.53 2.97 15.78
C VAL A 181 7.65 3.90 16.97
N TYR A 182 7.28 5.16 16.78
CA TYR A 182 7.38 6.21 17.77
C TYR A 182 6.06 6.97 17.89
N ASP A 183 5.78 7.48 19.09
CA ASP A 183 4.68 8.43 19.30
C ASP A 183 5.05 9.86 18.91
N THR A 184 4.11 10.78 19.10
CA THR A 184 4.26 12.22 18.78
C THR A 184 5.32 12.93 19.61
N THR A 185 5.74 12.35 20.75
CA THR A 185 6.82 12.89 21.60
C THR A 185 8.20 12.35 21.20
N GLY A 186 8.25 11.43 20.25
CA GLY A 186 9.46 10.73 19.84
C GLY A 186 9.81 9.54 20.73
N ARG A 187 8.94 9.15 21.66
CA ARG A 187 9.15 7.96 22.48
C ARG A 187 8.96 6.72 21.61
N LEU A 188 9.90 5.78 21.73
CA LEU A 188 9.84 4.49 21.06
C LEU A 188 8.70 3.63 21.64
N LEU A 189 7.76 3.25 20.79
CA LEU A 189 6.64 2.35 21.10
C LEU A 189 6.97 0.90 20.76
N TYR A 190 7.76 0.68 19.71
CA TYR A 190 8.11 -0.64 19.20
C TYR A 190 9.46 -0.63 18.49
N ASP A 191 10.25 -1.68 18.71
CA ASP A 191 11.47 -2.03 17.96
C ASP A 191 11.53 -3.55 17.86
N GLY A 192 11.34 -4.10 16.67
CA GLY A 192 11.25 -5.53 16.45
C GLY A 192 10.95 -5.91 15.00
N PRO A 193 10.70 -7.20 14.71
CA PRO A 193 10.43 -7.67 13.35
C PRO A 193 9.32 -6.90 12.65
N ALA A 194 9.50 -6.63 11.36
CA ALA A 194 8.53 -5.89 10.56
C ALA A 194 7.24 -6.69 10.28
N LEU A 195 7.35 -8.02 10.14
CA LEU A 195 6.26 -8.97 9.84
C LEU A 195 5.91 -9.90 10.99
#